data_AF-A0A7D9I3T5-F1
#
_entry.id   AF-A0A7D9I3T5-F1
#
_cell.length_a   1.000
_cell.length_b   1.000
_cell.length_c   1.000
_cell.angle_alpha   90.00
_cell.angle_beta   90.00
_cell.angle_gamma   90.00
#
_symmetry.space_group_name_H-M   'P 1'
#
loop_
_entity.id
_entity.type
_entity.pdbx_description
1 polymer ?
#
loop_
_entity_poly.entity_id
_entity_poly.type
_entity_poly.pdbx_seq_one_letter_code
_entity_poly.pdbx_strand_id
1 'polypeptide(L)'
;APHSFPALSIDNQHLEVVHTVKLLGVYLSADLKWTTHIDHICSKASKRLFAIRILKRNGVEVWDLRNVALAWIRGKEKSWKLWVENRVVEIRKVVDRAGWRYVKSGLNPADVPTRISSNICESFTGCWFEGPSFLLSLKDYAEVEVEYSGGGEISQAGMADFSNQTHKGQDNQKCSLSSVINSDRFSSLKKLILVTGYVLRFVNNLQKRVKRETNLITEDMITVTEYNEALIMRIKDEQFQLKQQDNYSKLEASLHLFEDKDGVLRLRGRFANASLQYEEQ
;
A
#
# COMPACT_ATOMS: atom_id res chain seq x y z
N ALA A 1 45.51 -4.86 13.38
CA ALA A 1 45.33 -5.53 12.06
C ALA A 1 44.28 -6.61 12.24
N PRO A 2 43.30 -6.78 11.32
CA PRO A 2 42.41 -7.93 11.40
C PRO A 2 43.25 -9.21 11.31
N HIS A 3 43.03 -10.16 12.22
CA HIS A 3 43.75 -11.43 12.20
C HIS A 3 43.45 -12.16 10.89
N SER A 4 44.48 -12.37 10.05
CA SER A 4 44.34 -13.19 8.86
C SER A 4 44.43 -14.65 9.28
N PHE A 5 43.29 -15.33 9.29
CA PHE A 5 43.27 -16.78 9.46
C PHE A 5 43.81 -17.44 8.18
N PRO A 6 44.58 -18.54 8.28
CA PRO A 6 44.98 -19.31 7.11
C PRO A 6 43.76 -19.84 6.36
N ALA A 7 43.85 -19.89 5.03
CA ALA A 7 42.75 -20.36 4.19
C ALA A 7 42.41 -21.81 4.52
N LEU A 8 41.16 -22.07 4.90
CA LEU A 8 40.66 -23.41 5.16
C LEU A 8 40.34 -24.11 3.84
N SER A 9 40.74 -25.37 3.72
CA SER A 9 40.39 -26.23 2.59
C SER A 9 39.77 -27.54 3.07
N ILE A 10 38.78 -28.03 2.32
CA ILE A 10 38.18 -29.37 2.48
C ILE A 10 38.32 -30.04 1.11
N ASP A 11 38.86 -31.26 1.06
CA ASP A 11 39.06 -32.03 -0.18
C ASP A 11 39.76 -31.24 -1.31
N ASN A 12 40.85 -30.52 -0.96
CA ASN A 12 41.60 -29.63 -1.88
C ASN A 12 40.80 -28.45 -2.47
N GLN A 13 39.60 -28.15 -1.96
CA GLN A 13 38.86 -26.94 -2.33
C GLN A 13 39.00 -25.86 -1.24
N HIS A 14 39.42 -24.66 -1.64
CA HIS A 14 39.48 -23.51 -0.74
C HIS A 14 38.08 -23.01 -0.40
N LEU A 15 37.79 -22.86 0.88
CA LEU A 15 36.54 -22.29 1.36
C LEU A 15 36.54 -20.78 1.16
N GLU A 16 35.44 -20.25 0.63
CA GLU A 16 35.23 -18.83 0.45
C GLU A 16 35.09 -18.13 1.81
N VAL A 17 35.92 -17.10 2.04
CA VAL A 17 35.82 -16.26 3.24
C VAL A 17 34.86 -15.11 2.95
N VAL A 18 33.75 -15.07 3.69
CA VAL A 18 32.73 -14.03 3.56
C VAL A 18 32.71 -13.12 4.80
N HIS A 19 32.53 -11.82 4.60
CA HIS A 19 32.41 -10.86 5.71
C HIS A 19 31.03 -10.88 6.37
N THR A 20 30.01 -11.41 5.71
CA THR A 20 28.68 -11.61 6.29
C THR A 20 28.06 -12.85 5.68
N VAL A 21 27.49 -13.71 6.53
CA VAL A 21 26.77 -14.91 6.10
C VAL A 21 25.37 -14.91 6.70
N LYS A 22 24.39 -15.42 5.95
CA LYS A 22 23.05 -15.65 6.48
C LYS A 22 22.90 -17.12 6.86
N LEU A 23 22.71 -17.38 8.14
CA LEU A 23 22.50 -18.72 8.68
C LEU A 23 21.17 -18.78 9.43
N LEU A 24 20.29 -19.70 9.04
CA LEU A 24 18.97 -19.92 9.66
C LEU A 24 18.13 -18.64 9.82
N GLY A 25 18.30 -17.67 8.91
CA GLY A 25 17.57 -16.40 8.94
C GLY A 25 18.25 -15.26 9.70
N VAL A 26 19.37 -15.54 10.37
CA VAL A 26 20.21 -14.56 11.07
C VAL A 26 21.38 -14.17 10.18
N TYR A 27 21.71 -12.87 10.14
CA TYR A 27 22.91 -12.39 9.45
C TYR A 27 24.04 -12.30 10.47
N LEU A 28 25.12 -13.04 10.23
CA LEU A 28 26.31 -13.08 11.06
C LEU A 28 27.41 -12.30 10.33
N SER A 29 27.89 -11.23 10.96
CA SER A 29 28.99 -10.41 10.43
C SER A 29 30.33 -10.89 11.00
N ALA A 30 31.40 -10.82 10.20
CA ALA A 30 32.74 -11.25 10.59
C ALA A 30 33.36 -10.40 11.71
N ASP A 31 32.85 -9.18 11.92
CA ASP A 31 33.21 -8.30 13.03
C ASP A 31 32.40 -8.61 14.31
N LEU A 32 31.60 -9.68 14.29
CA LEU A 32 30.68 -10.12 15.35
C LEU A 32 29.65 -9.05 15.76
N LYS A 33 29.48 -8.00 14.94
CA LYS A 33 28.44 -6.99 15.17
C LYS A 33 27.13 -7.43 14.56
N TRP A 34 26.05 -7.07 15.26
CA TRP A 34 24.68 -7.34 14.85
C TRP A 34 24.13 -6.34 13.84
N THR A 35 24.88 -5.29 13.48
CA THR A 35 24.45 -4.16 12.63
C THR A 35 23.75 -4.64 11.36
N THR A 36 24.38 -5.51 10.57
CA THR A 36 23.81 -6.03 9.32
C THR A 36 22.49 -6.78 9.53
N HIS A 37 22.37 -7.52 10.64
CA HIS A 37 21.14 -8.22 10.98
C HIS A 37 20.03 -7.25 11.41
N ILE A 38 20.38 -6.27 12.26
CA ILE A 38 19.47 -5.24 12.74
C ILE A 38 18.95 -4.40 11.56
N ASP A 39 19.83 -3.97 10.65
CA ASP A 39 19.44 -3.22 9.46
C ASP A 39 18.50 -4.03 8.56
N HIS A 40 18.77 -5.32 8.38
CA HIS A 40 17.89 -6.22 7.65
C HIS A 40 16.49 -6.31 8.29
N ILE A 41 16.43 -6.48 9.62
CA ILE A 41 15.17 -6.54 10.37
C ILE A 41 14.43 -5.21 10.28
N CYS A 42 15.10 -4.08 10.54
CA CYS A 42 14.54 -2.74 10.50
C CYS A 42 14.01 -2.37 9.11
N SER A 43 14.72 -2.75 8.04
CA SER A 43 14.26 -2.57 6.65
C SER A 43 12.99 -3.38 6.38
N LYS A 44 12.95 -4.64 6.82
CA LYS A 44 11.80 -5.52 6.66
C LYS A 44 10.59 -5.03 7.47
N ALA A 45 10.81 -4.58 8.69
CA ALA A 45 9.78 -3.97 9.54
C ALA A 45 9.25 -2.67 8.92
N SER A 46 10.13 -1.79 8.45
CA SER A 46 9.74 -0.54 7.79
C SER A 46 8.91 -0.77 6.52
N LYS A 47 9.28 -1.75 5.69
CA LYS A 47 8.48 -2.15 4.52
C LYS A 47 7.09 -2.68 4.92
N ARG A 48 7.00 -3.42 6.02
CA ARG A 48 5.74 -3.97 6.54
C ARG A 48 4.85 -2.91 7.20
N LEU A 49 5.45 -1.90 7.84
CA LEU A 49 4.76 -0.78 8.47
C LEU A 49 4.43 0.35 7.50
N PHE A 50 4.88 0.28 6.24
CA PHE A 50 4.71 1.34 5.25
C PHE A 50 3.25 1.75 5.05
N ALA A 51 2.33 0.78 4.93
CA ALA A 51 0.91 1.05 4.77
C ALA A 51 0.32 1.78 6.00
N ILE A 52 0.67 1.32 7.20
CA ILE A 52 0.21 1.95 8.47
C ILE A 52 0.77 3.37 8.59
N ARG A 53 2.04 3.59 8.19
CA ARG A 53 2.65 4.93 8.18
C ARG A 53 1.98 5.86 7.18
N ILE A 54 1.61 5.37 5.99
CA ILE A 54 0.84 6.16 5.02
C ILE A 54 -0.52 6.54 5.60
N LEU A 55 -1.25 5.58 6.17
CA LEU A 55 -2.57 5.84 6.74
C LEU A 55 -2.49 6.88 7.87
N LYS A 56 -1.54 6.72 8.80
CA LYS A 56 -1.29 7.71 9.85
C LYS A 56 -0.95 9.09 9.30
N ARG A 57 -0.12 9.17 8.25
CA ARG A 57 0.25 10.45 7.60
C ARG A 57 -0.94 11.15 6.94
N ASN A 58 -1.95 10.40 6.51
CA ASN A 58 -3.17 10.92 5.93
C ASN A 58 -4.29 11.13 6.98
N GLY A 59 -3.94 11.26 8.26
CA GLY A 59 -4.89 11.64 9.32
C GLY A 59 -5.78 10.51 9.82
N VAL A 60 -5.48 9.24 9.50
CA VAL A 60 -6.23 8.11 10.07
C VAL A 60 -5.90 8.00 11.55
N GLU A 61 -6.95 8.02 12.38
CA GLU A 61 -6.85 7.94 13.84
C GLU A 61 -6.19 6.63 14.29
N VAL A 62 -5.49 6.68 15.42
CA VAL A 62 -4.78 5.50 15.97
C VAL A 62 -5.77 4.37 16.30
N TRP A 63 -6.99 4.73 16.67
CA TRP A 63 -8.10 3.80 16.91
C TRP A 63 -8.49 3.02 15.65
N ASP A 64 -8.52 3.67 14.49
CA ASP A 64 -8.87 3.03 13.22
C ASP A 64 -7.76 2.10 12.74
N LEU A 65 -6.49 2.52 12.90
CA LEU A 65 -5.34 1.68 12.59
C LEU A 65 -5.31 0.38 13.42
N ARG A 66 -5.71 0.46 14.69
CA ARG A 66 -5.91 -0.70 15.57
C ARG A 66 -7.00 -1.62 15.01
N ASN A 67 -8.13 -1.05 14.63
CA ASN A 67 -9.28 -1.84 14.17
C ASN A 67 -8.98 -2.57 12.85
N VAL A 68 -8.16 -1.99 11.97
CA VAL A 68 -7.69 -2.65 10.73
C VAL A 68 -6.92 -3.94 11.03
N ALA A 69 -5.98 -3.91 11.97
CA ALA A 69 -5.18 -5.09 12.33
C ALA A 69 -6.05 -6.19 12.95
N LEU A 70 -6.97 -5.82 13.85
CA LEU A 70 -7.93 -6.76 14.43
C LEU A 70 -8.90 -7.32 13.39
N ALA A 71 -9.35 -6.49 12.43
CA ALA A 71 -10.22 -6.93 11.34
C ALA A 71 -9.51 -7.96 10.43
N TRP A 72 -8.21 -7.80 10.19
CA TRP A 72 -7.43 -8.85 9.52
C TRP A 72 -7.36 -10.12 10.36
N ILE A 73 -7.05 -10.04 11.65
CA ILE A 73 -6.89 -11.27 12.45
C ILE A 73 -8.23 -11.98 12.69
N ARG A 74 -9.33 -11.23 12.90
CA ARG A 74 -10.66 -11.79 13.19
C ARG A 74 -11.52 -12.06 11.96
N GLY A 75 -11.28 -11.36 10.85
CA GLY A 75 -12.12 -11.37 9.65
C GLY A 75 -12.27 -12.74 9.00
N LYS A 76 -13.47 -13.07 8.52
CA LYS A 76 -13.77 -14.40 7.96
C LYS A 76 -13.44 -14.53 6.47
N GLU A 77 -13.35 -13.42 5.73
CA GLU A 77 -13.19 -13.40 4.27
C GLU A 77 -11.73 -13.43 3.79
N LYS A 78 -11.51 -14.04 2.62
CA LYS A 78 -10.19 -14.27 1.98
C LYS A 78 -9.93 -13.29 0.83
N SER A 79 -10.00 -11.99 1.10
CA SER A 79 -9.75 -10.96 0.07
C SER A 79 -8.40 -10.25 0.23
N TRP A 80 -7.51 -10.77 1.09
CA TRP A 80 -6.22 -10.12 1.33
C TRP A 80 -5.16 -10.59 0.35
N LYS A 81 -4.13 -9.76 0.17
CA LYS A 81 -2.93 -10.16 -0.58
C LYS A 81 -2.33 -11.41 0.07
N LEU A 82 -1.86 -12.35 -0.74
CA LEU A 82 -1.36 -13.67 -0.30
C LEU A 82 -0.36 -13.60 0.87
N TRP A 83 0.52 -12.59 0.91
CA TRP A 83 1.49 -12.42 2.00
C TRP A 83 0.87 -11.96 3.33
N VAL A 84 -0.26 -11.25 3.31
CA VAL A 84 -1.05 -10.91 4.50
C VAL A 84 -1.80 -12.14 4.96
N GLU A 85 -2.45 -12.84 4.03
CA GLU A 85 -3.23 -14.05 4.32
C GLU A 85 -2.34 -15.14 4.95
N ASN A 86 -1.18 -15.41 4.36
CA ASN A 86 -0.23 -16.38 4.92
C ASN A 86 0.16 -16.03 6.37
N ARG A 87 0.31 -14.73 6.70
CA ARG A 87 0.64 -14.31 8.07
C ARG A 87 -0.53 -14.46 9.03
N VAL A 88 -1.72 -14.08 8.59
CA VAL A 88 -2.93 -14.23 9.41
C VAL A 88 -3.24 -15.71 9.68
N VAL A 89 -3.03 -16.59 8.69
CA VAL A 89 -3.18 -18.04 8.87
C VAL A 89 -2.22 -18.56 9.94
N GLU A 90 -0.94 -18.18 9.91
CA GLU A 90 0.01 -18.57 10.96
C GLU A 90 -0.38 -18.04 12.34
N ILE A 91 -0.80 -16.77 12.43
CA ILE A 91 -1.26 -16.15 13.69
C ILE A 91 -2.44 -16.93 14.29
N ARG A 92 -3.40 -17.34 13.46
CA ARG A 92 -4.59 -18.10 13.86
C ARG A 92 -4.32 -19.54 14.29
N LYS A 93 -3.14 -20.10 13.99
CA LYS A 93 -2.75 -21.44 14.50
C LYS A 93 -2.47 -21.42 16.01
N VAL A 94 -2.11 -20.26 16.56
CA VAL A 94 -1.71 -20.11 17.96
C VAL A 94 -2.89 -19.76 18.86
N VAL A 95 -3.74 -18.83 18.42
CA VAL A 95 -4.91 -18.36 19.17
C VAL A 95 -6.10 -18.23 18.23
N ASP A 96 -7.26 -18.72 18.65
CA ASP A 96 -8.50 -18.61 17.88
C ASP A 96 -8.83 -17.14 17.57
N ARG A 97 -9.51 -16.92 16.44
CA ARG A 97 -9.92 -15.59 15.96
C ARG A 97 -10.60 -14.78 17.05
N ALA A 98 -11.52 -15.40 17.80
CA ALA A 98 -12.28 -14.71 18.83
C ALA A 98 -11.45 -14.36 20.07
N GLY A 99 -10.26 -14.95 20.24
CA GLY A 99 -9.38 -14.72 21.40
C GLY A 99 -8.48 -13.48 21.27
N TRP A 100 -8.26 -12.97 20.06
CA TRP A 100 -7.38 -11.80 19.85
C TRP A 100 -8.00 -10.54 20.44
N ARG A 101 -7.25 -9.73 21.18
CA ARG A 101 -7.68 -8.44 21.77
C ARG A 101 -6.62 -7.38 21.50
N TYR A 102 -7.03 -6.11 21.50
CA TYR A 102 -6.06 -5.01 21.51
C TYR A 102 -5.57 -4.77 22.93
N VAL A 103 -4.27 -4.51 23.05
CA VAL A 103 -3.64 -4.05 24.28
C VAL A 103 -3.13 -2.63 24.04
N LYS A 104 -3.50 -1.68 24.91
CA LYS A 104 -3.00 -0.30 24.85
C LYS A 104 -1.47 -0.33 24.86
N SER A 105 -0.82 0.49 24.03
CA SER A 105 0.65 0.47 23.88
C SER A 105 1.44 0.59 25.20
N GLY A 106 0.95 1.38 26.16
CA GLY A 106 1.60 1.50 27.48
C GLY A 106 1.50 0.23 28.35
N LEU A 107 0.59 -0.68 28.01
CA LEU A 107 0.35 -1.95 28.71
C LEU A 107 0.88 -3.15 27.91
N ASN A 108 1.40 -2.94 26.69
CA ASN A 108 1.95 -4.02 25.88
C ASN A 108 3.45 -4.19 26.18
N PRO A 109 3.87 -5.23 26.94
CA PRO A 109 5.28 -5.43 27.21
C PRO A 109 6.10 -5.60 25.93
N ALA A 110 5.52 -6.16 24.86
CA ALA A 110 6.21 -6.33 23.58
C ALA A 110 6.53 -5.00 22.88
N ASP A 111 5.93 -3.87 23.26
CA ASP A 111 6.29 -2.55 22.72
C ASP A 111 7.66 -2.09 23.23
N VAL A 112 8.04 -2.45 24.46
CA VAL A 112 9.31 -2.03 25.10
C VAL A 112 10.54 -2.34 24.22
N PRO A 113 10.77 -3.60 23.79
CA PRO A 113 11.91 -3.93 22.93
C PRO A 113 11.80 -3.36 21.51
N THR A 114 10.64 -2.84 21.09
CA THR A 114 10.49 -2.21 19.76
C THR A 114 10.86 -0.72 19.76
N ARG A 115 10.99 -0.10 20.93
CA ARG A 115 11.31 1.32 21.12
C ARG A 115 12.75 1.54 21.61
N ILE A 116 13.67 0.68 21.18
CA ILE A 116 15.08 0.67 21.63
C ILE A 116 15.63 2.09 21.63
N SER A 117 15.83 2.62 22.83
CA SER A 117 16.49 3.89 23.06
C SER A 117 18.00 3.67 23.21
N SER A 118 18.78 4.75 23.21
CA SER A 118 20.22 4.70 23.46
C SER A 118 20.58 4.05 24.81
N ASN A 119 19.66 4.05 25.79
CA ASN A 119 19.82 3.37 27.08
C ASN A 119 18.89 2.15 27.17
N ILE A 120 19.36 1.03 26.62
CA ILE A 120 18.65 -0.25 26.62
C ILE A 120 18.23 -0.69 28.03
N CYS A 121 19.15 -0.64 29.01
CA CYS A 121 18.86 -1.12 30.36
C CYS A 121 17.76 -0.32 31.08
N GLU A 122 17.68 0.99 30.83
CA GLU A 122 16.65 1.85 31.40
C GLU A 122 15.28 1.66 30.72
N SER A 123 15.27 1.09 29.52
CA SER A 123 14.03 0.87 28.76
C SER A 123 13.26 -0.36 29.26
N PHE A 124 13.95 -1.36 29.81
CA PHE A 124 13.35 -2.58 30.35
C PHE A 124 13.02 -2.39 31.84
N THR A 125 11.84 -1.85 32.15
CA THR A 125 11.34 -1.69 33.52
C THR A 125 9.83 -1.90 33.59
N GLY A 126 9.26 -2.08 34.78
CA GLY A 126 7.79 -2.14 34.98
C GLY A 126 7.13 -3.32 34.26
N CYS A 127 6.16 -3.03 33.38
CA CYS A 127 5.29 -4.02 32.73
C CYS A 127 6.02 -5.11 31.93
N TRP A 128 7.29 -4.89 31.55
CA TRP A 128 8.14 -5.91 30.93
C TRP A 128 8.51 -7.05 31.89
N PHE A 129 8.88 -6.71 33.13
CA PHE A 129 9.32 -7.70 34.13
C PHE A 129 8.18 -8.15 35.03
N GLU A 130 7.28 -7.24 35.40
CA GLU A 130 6.16 -7.50 36.30
C GLU A 130 4.94 -8.07 35.58
N GLY A 131 4.89 -7.90 34.25
CA GLY A 131 3.71 -8.18 33.44
C GLY A 131 2.64 -7.08 33.61
N PRO A 132 1.72 -6.94 32.65
CA PRO A 132 0.61 -6.00 32.79
C PRO A 132 -0.46 -6.54 33.75
N SER A 133 -1.06 -5.64 34.53
CA SER A 133 -2.06 -5.98 35.57
C SER A 133 -3.22 -6.83 35.06
N PHE A 134 -3.68 -6.60 33.83
CA PHE A 134 -4.79 -7.36 33.23
C PHE A 134 -4.44 -8.84 32.93
N LEU A 135 -3.16 -9.22 32.94
CA LEU A 135 -2.74 -10.63 32.85
C LEU A 135 -2.57 -11.28 34.24
N LEU A 136 -2.46 -10.46 35.29
CA LEU A 136 -2.29 -10.92 36.67
C LEU A 136 -3.62 -11.20 37.36
N SER A 137 -4.73 -10.64 36.86
CA SER A 137 -6.09 -10.87 37.34
C SER A 137 -6.95 -11.55 36.27
N LEU A 138 -7.45 -12.76 36.57
CA LEU A 138 -8.42 -13.47 35.71
C LEU A 138 -9.76 -12.74 35.57
N LYS A 139 -10.10 -11.86 36.51
CA LYS A 139 -11.33 -11.04 36.47
C LYS A 139 -11.17 -9.86 35.51
N ASP A 140 -10.01 -9.23 35.50
CA ASP A 140 -9.73 -8.03 34.69
C ASP A 140 -9.53 -8.38 33.21
N TYR A 141 -9.13 -9.62 32.90
CA TYR A 141 -9.05 -10.14 31.54
C TYR A 141 -10.41 -10.09 30.80
N ALA A 142 -11.52 -10.25 31.53
CA ALA A 142 -12.87 -10.16 30.98
C ALA A 142 -13.34 -8.71 30.77
N GLU A 143 -12.77 -7.75 31.52
CA GLU A 143 -13.18 -6.34 31.54
C GLU A 143 -12.33 -5.43 30.64
N VAL A 144 -11.33 -5.96 29.89
CA VAL A 144 -10.63 -5.19 28.85
C VAL A 144 -11.64 -4.81 27.75
N GLU A 145 -12.16 -3.59 27.89
CA GLU A 145 -13.18 -2.91 27.09
C GLU A 145 -13.38 -3.52 25.70
N VAL A 146 -14.45 -4.31 25.62
CA VAL A 146 -15.07 -4.70 24.35
C VAL A 146 -15.87 -3.50 23.85
N GLU A 147 -15.20 -2.46 23.36
CA GLU A 147 -15.81 -1.63 22.31
C GLU A 147 -15.60 -2.35 20.98
N TYR A 148 -16.39 -3.41 20.82
CA TYR A 148 -16.64 -4.05 19.55
C TYR A 148 -18.10 -3.80 19.17
N SER A 149 -18.42 -2.56 18.79
CA SER A 149 -19.60 -2.29 17.97
C SER A 149 -19.31 -2.78 16.55
N GLY A 150 -19.33 -4.10 16.35
CA GLY A 150 -18.97 -4.73 15.09
C GLY A 150 -19.31 -6.22 15.03
N GLY A 151 -20.31 -6.64 15.80
CA GLY A 151 -21.01 -7.92 15.64
C GLY A 151 -22.09 -7.86 14.56
N GLY A 152 -22.28 -6.72 13.89
CA GLY A 152 -22.94 -6.75 12.60
C GLY A 152 -22.08 -7.57 11.63
N GLU A 153 -22.73 -8.25 10.71
CA GLU A 153 -22.19 -8.35 9.36
C GLU A 153 -21.55 -7.00 8.96
N ILE A 154 -20.77 -6.94 7.88
CA ILE A 154 -20.63 -5.66 7.19
C ILE A 154 -22.02 -5.39 6.58
N SER A 155 -23.02 -5.16 7.43
CA SER A 155 -24.32 -4.64 7.11
C SER A 155 -24.03 -3.29 6.49
N GLN A 156 -24.73 -3.02 5.41
CA GLN A 156 -24.64 -1.86 4.53
C GLN A 156 -24.65 -0.48 5.25
N ALA A 157 -24.76 -0.43 6.57
CA ALA A 157 -24.67 0.76 7.41
C ALA A 157 -23.27 1.40 7.41
N GLY A 158 -22.18 0.62 7.27
CA GLY A 158 -20.82 1.19 7.16
C GLY A 158 -20.56 1.99 5.88
N MET A 159 -21.44 1.89 4.88
CA MET A 159 -21.40 2.76 3.68
C MET A 159 -22.17 4.07 3.88
N ALA A 160 -23.08 4.15 4.86
CA ALA A 160 -23.87 5.35 5.11
C ALA A 160 -23.06 6.41 5.87
N ASP A 161 -22.24 6.02 6.84
CA ASP A 161 -21.46 6.99 7.62
C ASP A 161 -20.22 7.53 6.88
N PHE A 162 -19.70 6.79 5.89
CA PHE A 162 -18.72 7.32 4.94
C PHE A 162 -19.34 8.16 3.82
N SER A 163 -20.65 8.05 3.57
CA SER A 163 -21.34 8.92 2.60
C SER A 163 -21.64 10.33 3.15
N ASN A 164 -21.62 10.50 4.48
CA ASN A 164 -21.95 11.79 5.12
C ASN A 164 -20.74 12.58 5.63
N GLN A 165 -19.53 12.02 5.56
CA GLN A 165 -18.29 12.80 5.58
C GLN A 165 -17.78 13.01 4.15
N THR A 166 -18.62 13.63 3.32
CA THR A 166 -18.05 14.56 2.35
C THR A 166 -17.40 15.64 3.20
N HIS A 167 -16.09 15.55 3.42
CA HIS A 167 -15.31 16.76 3.52
C HIS A 167 -15.69 17.55 2.26
N LYS A 168 -16.59 18.52 2.42
CA LYS A 168 -16.58 19.74 1.61
C LYS A 168 -15.24 20.39 1.92
N GLY A 169 -14.16 19.79 1.42
CA GLY A 169 -12.90 20.45 1.27
C GLY A 169 -13.22 21.62 0.38
N GLN A 170 -13.28 22.79 1.00
CA GLN A 170 -12.94 24.02 0.30
C GLN A 170 -11.52 23.82 -0.23
N ASP A 171 -11.39 23.24 -1.41
CA ASP A 171 -10.32 23.63 -2.29
C ASP A 171 -10.66 23.24 -3.73
N ASN A 172 -10.45 24.19 -4.64
CA ASN A 172 -10.49 24.02 -6.09
C ASN A 172 -9.33 23.15 -6.60
N GLN A 173 -8.83 22.21 -5.79
CA GLN A 173 -7.69 21.39 -6.14
C GLN A 173 -8.16 20.26 -7.05
N LYS A 174 -8.08 20.49 -8.36
CA LYS A 174 -8.23 19.47 -9.39
C LYS A 174 -7.34 18.26 -9.04
N CYS A 175 -7.94 17.15 -8.61
CA CYS A 175 -7.26 15.88 -8.49
C CYS A 175 -6.77 15.44 -9.88
N SER A 176 -5.49 15.65 -10.20
CA SER A 176 -4.88 15.11 -11.42
C SER A 176 -4.63 13.61 -11.29
N LEU A 177 -4.76 12.86 -12.38
CA LEU A 177 -4.52 11.41 -12.42
C LEU A 177 -3.09 11.07 -11.97
N SER A 178 -2.14 11.98 -12.19
CA SER A 178 -0.76 11.91 -11.69
C SER A 178 -0.64 11.78 -10.17
N SER A 179 -1.62 12.28 -9.40
CA SER A 179 -1.65 12.12 -7.94
C SER A 179 -1.96 10.68 -7.51
N VAL A 180 -2.74 9.95 -8.31
CA VAL A 180 -3.13 8.56 -8.05
C VAL A 180 -2.12 7.59 -8.66
N ILE A 181 -1.75 7.83 -9.92
CA ILE A 181 -0.82 7.00 -10.68
C ILE A 181 0.20 7.93 -11.33
N ASN A 182 1.37 8.05 -10.70
CA ASN A 182 2.49 8.82 -11.24
C ASN A 182 3.12 8.06 -12.44
N SER A 183 3.21 8.72 -13.60
CA SER A 183 3.74 8.20 -14.87
C SER A 183 5.25 7.95 -14.83
N ASP A 184 6.03 8.77 -14.12
CA ASP A 184 7.51 8.66 -14.00
C ASP A 184 7.98 7.35 -13.36
N ARG A 185 7.08 6.66 -12.64
CA ARG A 185 7.39 5.34 -12.04
C ARG A 185 7.31 4.18 -13.05
N PHE A 186 7.02 4.45 -14.32
CA PHE A 186 6.85 3.44 -15.35
C PHE A 186 7.83 3.63 -16.49
N SER A 187 8.64 2.61 -16.75
CA SER A 187 9.55 2.55 -17.91
C SER A 187 8.90 2.00 -19.18
N SER A 188 7.59 1.71 -19.15
CA SER A 188 6.84 1.14 -20.27
C SER A 188 5.45 1.76 -20.35
N LEU A 189 5.15 2.41 -21.48
CA LEU A 189 3.83 2.97 -21.76
C LEU A 189 2.75 1.88 -21.68
N LYS A 190 2.98 0.71 -22.30
CA LYS A 190 2.06 -0.43 -22.23
C LYS A 190 1.73 -0.81 -20.78
N LYS A 191 2.74 -0.86 -19.91
CA LYS A 191 2.55 -1.18 -18.48
C LYS A 191 1.75 -0.09 -17.77
N LEU A 192 2.03 1.19 -18.06
CA LEU A 192 1.29 2.33 -17.52
C LEU A 192 -0.19 2.27 -17.91
N ILE A 193 -0.51 2.02 -19.18
CA ILE A 193 -1.89 1.92 -19.66
C ILE A 193 -2.61 0.73 -19.01
N LEU A 194 -1.96 -0.45 -18.94
CA LEU A 194 -2.55 -1.62 -18.28
C LEU A 194 -2.87 -1.36 -16.81
N VAL A 195 -1.93 -0.77 -16.05
CA VAL A 195 -2.17 -0.42 -14.64
C VAL A 195 -3.28 0.61 -14.51
N THR A 196 -3.33 1.60 -15.40
CA THR A 196 -4.42 2.59 -15.42
C THR A 196 -5.76 1.89 -15.67
N GLY A 197 -5.85 0.98 -16.64
CA GLY A 197 -7.06 0.19 -16.92
C GLY A 197 -7.53 -0.65 -15.73
N TYR A 198 -6.63 -1.33 -15.03
CA TYR A 198 -7.00 -2.10 -13.82
C TYR A 198 -7.51 -1.20 -12.70
N VAL A 199 -6.93 -0.02 -12.51
CA VAL A 199 -7.41 0.95 -11.52
C VAL A 199 -8.80 1.45 -11.90
N LEU A 200 -9.05 1.75 -13.17
CA LEU A 200 -10.37 2.17 -13.64
C LEU A 200 -11.41 1.06 -13.47
N ARG A 201 -11.09 -0.18 -13.83
CA ARG A 201 -11.96 -1.34 -13.59
C ARG A 201 -12.28 -1.48 -12.11
N PHE A 202 -11.28 -1.36 -11.23
CA PHE A 202 -11.48 -1.41 -9.79
C PHE A 202 -12.44 -0.32 -9.31
N VAL A 203 -12.24 0.93 -9.72
CA VAL A 203 -13.12 2.05 -9.38
C VAL A 203 -14.54 1.82 -9.89
N ASN A 204 -14.70 1.37 -11.15
CA ASN A 204 -16.00 1.06 -11.72
C ASN A 204 -16.72 -0.06 -10.95
N ASN A 205 -16.00 -1.13 -10.61
CA ASN A 205 -16.55 -2.21 -9.78
C ASN A 205 -16.95 -1.73 -8.37
N LEU A 206 -16.20 -0.82 -7.76
CA LEU A 206 -16.59 -0.19 -6.50
C LEU A 206 -17.88 0.64 -6.66
N GLN A 207 -17.98 1.46 -7.70
CA GLN A 207 -19.16 2.27 -7.98
C GLN A 207 -20.41 1.39 -8.22
N LYS A 208 -20.27 0.31 -8.99
CA LYS A 208 -21.33 -0.68 -9.21
C LYS A 208 -21.79 -1.35 -7.92
N ARG A 209 -20.85 -1.71 -7.03
CA ARG A 209 -21.19 -2.28 -5.71
C ARG A 209 -21.99 -1.30 -4.85
N VAL A 210 -21.64 -0.01 -4.87
CA VAL A 210 -22.43 1.03 -4.19
C VAL A 210 -23.84 1.10 -4.74
N LYS A 211 -24.01 0.94 -6.06
CA LYS A 211 -25.32 0.89 -6.75
C LYS A 211 -26.03 -0.46 -6.66
N ARG A 212 -25.46 -1.45 -5.96
CA ARG A 212 -25.98 -2.83 -5.82
C ARG A 212 -26.16 -3.56 -7.17
N GLU A 213 -25.33 -3.23 -8.16
CA GLU A 213 -25.29 -3.93 -9.44
C GLU A 213 -24.49 -5.24 -9.32
N THR A 214 -24.92 -6.29 -10.00
CA THR A 214 -24.32 -7.64 -9.92
C THR A 214 -23.33 -7.96 -11.04
N ASN A 215 -23.30 -7.14 -12.10
CA ASN A 215 -22.45 -7.28 -13.28
C ASN A 215 -21.03 -6.70 -13.05
N LEU A 216 -20.33 -7.26 -12.06
CA LEU A 216 -18.93 -6.94 -11.77
C LEU A 216 -18.01 -7.62 -12.77
N ILE A 217 -17.00 -6.90 -13.24
CA ILE A 217 -15.98 -7.44 -14.15
C ILE A 217 -14.93 -8.15 -13.30
N THR A 218 -14.75 -9.45 -13.48
CA THR A 218 -13.83 -10.30 -12.69
C THR A 218 -12.79 -11.03 -13.53
N GLU A 219 -12.82 -10.83 -14.85
CA GLU A 219 -11.87 -11.39 -15.79
C GLU A 219 -10.44 -10.96 -15.45
N ASP A 220 -9.47 -11.86 -15.59
CA ASP A 220 -8.06 -11.55 -15.27
C ASP A 220 -7.46 -10.54 -16.26
N MET A 221 -7.84 -10.63 -17.53
CA MET A 221 -7.28 -9.81 -18.60
C MET A 221 -8.06 -8.51 -18.81
N ILE A 222 -7.35 -7.40 -19.06
CA ILE A 222 -7.92 -6.14 -19.55
C ILE A 222 -8.46 -6.34 -20.97
N THR A 223 -9.69 -5.89 -21.21
CA THR A 223 -10.30 -5.90 -22.55
C THR A 223 -9.68 -4.82 -23.44
N VAL A 224 -9.83 -4.96 -24.76
CA VAL A 224 -9.36 -3.93 -25.72
C VAL A 224 -10.05 -2.59 -25.47
N THR A 225 -11.33 -2.60 -25.09
CA THR A 225 -12.10 -1.41 -24.76
C THR A 225 -11.54 -0.70 -23.53
N GLU A 226 -11.30 -1.43 -22.43
CA GLU A 226 -10.72 -0.84 -21.21
C GLU A 226 -9.29 -0.34 -21.44
N TYR A 227 -8.51 -1.02 -22.29
CA TYR A 227 -7.18 -0.56 -22.66
C TYR A 227 -7.26 0.79 -23.41
N ASN A 228 -8.17 0.89 -24.38
CA ASN A 228 -8.35 2.12 -25.17
C ASN A 228 -8.89 3.27 -24.32
N GLU A 229 -9.83 3.01 -23.41
CA GLU A 229 -10.34 3.99 -22.45
C GLU A 229 -9.21 4.51 -21.54
N ALA A 230 -8.39 3.61 -21.01
CA ALA A 230 -7.24 3.98 -20.18
C ALA A 230 -6.19 4.79 -20.96
N LEU A 231 -5.96 4.44 -22.23
CA LEU A 231 -5.08 5.18 -23.13
C LEU A 231 -5.59 6.59 -23.38
N ILE A 232 -6.87 6.74 -23.78
CA ILE A 232 -7.49 8.04 -24.05
C ILE A 232 -7.47 8.90 -22.78
N MET A 233 -7.80 8.33 -21.62
CA MET A 233 -7.76 9.05 -20.35
C MET A 233 -6.35 9.57 -20.05
N ARG A 234 -5.32 8.78 -20.35
CA ARG A 234 -3.93 9.21 -20.16
C ARG A 234 -3.51 10.31 -21.10
N ILE A 235 -3.88 10.20 -22.38
CA ILE A 235 -3.60 11.26 -23.35
C ILE A 235 -4.26 12.57 -22.89
N LYS A 236 -5.51 12.52 -22.43
CA LYS A 236 -6.23 13.70 -21.92
C LYS A 236 -5.57 14.33 -20.69
N ASP A 237 -5.11 13.52 -19.74
CA ASP A 237 -4.43 14.03 -18.54
C ASP A 237 -3.12 14.75 -18.90
N GLU A 238 -2.32 14.17 -19.81
CA GLU A 238 -1.10 14.83 -20.30
C GLU A 238 -1.40 16.10 -21.12
N GLN A 239 -2.42 16.05 -21.99
CA GLN A 239 -2.86 17.22 -22.75
C GLN A 239 -3.46 18.30 -21.85
N PHE A 240 -4.09 17.93 -20.74
CA PHE A 240 -4.55 18.87 -19.74
C PHE A 240 -3.36 19.62 -19.12
N GLN A 241 -2.25 18.93 -18.82
CA GLN A 241 -1.03 19.60 -18.36
C GLN A 241 -0.42 20.51 -19.44
N LEU A 242 -0.43 20.07 -20.70
CA LEU A 242 0.03 20.89 -21.83
C LEU A 242 -0.75 22.21 -21.93
N LYS A 243 -2.08 22.18 -21.73
CA LYS A 243 -2.94 23.38 -21.75
C LYS A 243 -2.64 24.38 -20.65
N GLN A 244 -1.97 23.96 -19.57
CA GLN A 244 -1.60 24.85 -18.46
C GLN A 244 -0.24 25.52 -18.64
N GLN A 245 0.49 25.21 -19.73
CA GLN A 245 1.78 25.85 -20.01
C GLN A 245 1.59 27.24 -20.64
N ASP A 246 2.46 28.19 -20.29
CA ASP A 246 2.38 29.59 -20.75
C ASP A 246 2.45 29.73 -22.28
N ASN A 247 3.10 28.79 -22.97
CA ASN A 247 3.26 28.79 -24.42
C ASN A 247 2.10 28.10 -25.17
N TYR A 248 1.08 27.59 -24.46
CA TYR A 248 -0.01 26.82 -25.08
C TYR A 248 -0.73 27.60 -26.17
N SER A 249 -1.09 28.87 -25.95
CA SER A 249 -1.80 29.68 -26.96
C SER A 249 -1.00 29.84 -28.25
N LYS A 250 0.33 29.93 -28.16
CA LYS A 250 1.22 29.98 -29.33
C LYS A 250 1.23 28.63 -30.05
N LEU A 251 1.32 27.52 -29.30
CA LEU A 251 1.27 26.17 -29.85
C LEU A 251 -0.07 25.92 -30.54
N GLU A 252 -1.19 26.21 -29.89
CA GLU A 252 -2.55 26.06 -30.41
C GLU A 252 -2.74 26.78 -31.75
N ALA A 253 -2.29 28.03 -31.85
CA ALA A 253 -2.34 28.79 -33.09
C ALA A 253 -1.41 28.24 -34.17
N SER A 254 -0.15 27.95 -33.83
CA SER A 254 0.87 27.52 -34.81
C SER A 254 0.64 26.11 -35.37
N LEU A 255 0.04 25.24 -34.57
CA LEU A 255 -0.20 23.85 -34.87
C LEU A 255 -1.67 23.57 -35.25
N HIS A 256 -2.51 24.61 -35.27
CA HIS A 256 -3.94 24.52 -35.53
C HIS A 256 -4.60 23.39 -34.73
N LEU A 257 -4.36 23.38 -33.41
CA LEU A 257 -4.86 22.33 -32.52
C LEU A 257 -6.40 22.39 -32.43
N PHE A 258 -7.04 21.23 -32.33
CA PHE A 258 -8.48 21.11 -32.09
C PHE A 258 -8.77 19.83 -31.30
N GLU A 259 -9.91 19.74 -30.63
CA GLU A 259 -10.35 18.51 -29.97
C GLU A 259 -11.18 17.64 -30.91
N ASP A 260 -10.91 16.33 -30.89
CA ASP A 260 -11.76 15.35 -31.59
C ASP A 260 -13.04 15.03 -30.80
N LYS A 261 -13.86 14.11 -31.35
CA LYS A 261 -15.11 13.63 -30.73
C LYS A 261 -14.90 13.04 -29.33
N ASP A 262 -13.72 12.51 -29.08
CA ASP A 262 -13.34 11.92 -27.81
C ASP A 262 -12.73 12.97 -26.88
N GLY A 263 -12.59 14.24 -27.28
CA GLY A 263 -12.00 15.32 -26.46
C GLY A 263 -10.47 15.22 -26.35
N VAL A 264 -9.82 14.56 -27.31
CA VAL A 264 -8.36 14.48 -27.42
C VAL A 264 -7.88 15.57 -28.35
N LEU A 265 -6.85 16.34 -27.96
CA LEU A 265 -6.24 17.33 -28.84
C LEU A 265 -5.55 16.65 -30.04
N ARG A 266 -5.86 17.15 -31.22
CA ARG A 266 -5.37 16.74 -32.54
C ARG A 266 -4.81 17.94 -33.28
N LEU A 267 -4.03 17.65 -34.32
CA LEU A 267 -3.34 18.62 -35.17
C LEU A 267 -4.06 18.71 -36.51
N ARG A 268 -4.42 19.89 -37.02
CA ARG A 268 -4.93 19.95 -38.40
C ARG A 268 -3.80 19.76 -39.40
N GLY A 269 -3.87 18.68 -40.19
CA GLY A 269 -2.93 18.40 -41.27
C GLY A 269 -3.25 19.15 -42.57
N ARG A 270 -2.38 19.00 -43.58
CA ARG A 270 -2.58 19.58 -44.93
C ARG A 270 -3.78 19.00 -45.68
N PHE A 271 -4.26 17.83 -45.27
CA PHE A 271 -5.42 17.14 -45.84
C PHE A 271 -6.75 17.53 -45.18
N ALA A 272 -6.80 18.62 -44.40
CA ALA A 272 -8.01 19.07 -43.72
C ALA A 272 -9.21 19.36 -44.67
N ASN A 273 -8.95 19.58 -45.96
CA ASN A 273 -9.97 19.79 -47.00
C ASN A 273 -10.25 18.54 -47.86
N ALA A 274 -9.58 17.42 -47.58
CA ALA A 274 -9.87 16.15 -48.25
C ALA A 274 -11.11 15.51 -47.63
N SER A 275 -11.88 14.76 -48.42
CA SER A 275 -13.03 13.98 -47.96
C SER A 275 -12.59 12.71 -47.20
N LEU A 276 -11.73 12.86 -46.19
CA LEU A 276 -11.17 11.80 -45.37
C LEU A 276 -11.49 12.08 -43.89
N GLN A 277 -11.88 11.05 -43.14
CA GLN A 277 -11.96 11.15 -41.69
C GLN A 277 -10.58 11.46 -41.11
N TYR A 278 -10.52 12.07 -39.92
CA TYR A 278 -9.24 12.45 -39.33
C TYR A 278 -8.33 11.23 -39.08
N GLU A 279 -8.92 10.08 -38.74
CA GLU A 279 -8.20 8.80 -38.62
C GLU A 279 -7.63 8.29 -39.97
N GLU A 280 -8.08 8.86 -41.09
CA GLU A 280 -7.70 8.50 -42.47
C GLU A 280 -6.81 9.57 -43.14
N GLN A 281 -6.51 10.69 -42.46
CA GLN A 281 -5.64 11.78 -42.92
C GLN A 281 -4.17 11.53 -42.57
#